data_AF-A0A1X7T6X1-F1
#
_entry.id   AF-A0A1X7T6X1-F1
#
_cell.length_a   1.000
_cell.length_b   1.000
_cell.length_c   1.000
_cell.angle_alpha   90.00
_cell.angle_beta   90.00
_cell.angle_gamma   90.00
#
_symmetry.space_group_name_H-M   'P 1'
#
loop_
_entity.id
_entity.type
_entity.pdbx_description
1 polymer ?
#
loop_
_entity_poly.entity_id
_entity_poly.type
_entity_poly.pdbx_seq_one_letter_code
_entity_poly.pdbx_strand_id
1 'polypeptide(L)'
;MITGVITVPNNLNTFIVNVSLSNNGGEYLSTPSFGFGKVGPVTNIDSSIDNCSTIDITWTAPTVDDRVSILYYILRIYDAITGSLVDTVSVDDTSYQFVDNNLFIHRYTYVIIGVNELGEGISNNDTFSYQRVPRSVEEAASDILEITFNRTSATASYNIPVIVECTGEAPGNATVTIQCNGTGVVYDNITEVDDATQPMNIKGLISVPQYQQCNISIVFSNEAGSSEPFILAFNTTPTMNPTLSPTSTVGTTTSSPNSIITRPEIIGISVGGGVLLIITIQIIVIVVVVIYKKGERKKSPLLERIVFDGSSARTSVSSYNECGTYSQAQEPE
;
A
#
# COMPACT_ATOMS: atom_id res chain seq x y z
N MET A 1 27.08 -25.14 48.42
CA MET A 1 26.03 -24.63 47.51
C MET A 1 24.70 -24.95 48.15
N ILE A 2 23.92 -23.93 48.51
CA ILE A 2 22.54 -24.13 48.99
C ILE A 2 21.68 -24.21 47.74
N THR A 3 20.89 -25.28 47.60
CA THR A 3 19.92 -25.44 46.51
C THR A 3 18.54 -25.60 47.14
N GLY A 4 17.54 -24.99 46.51
CA GLY A 4 16.16 -25.05 46.95
C GLY A 4 15.27 -24.94 45.72
N VAL A 5 14.16 -25.67 45.73
CA VAL A 5 13.13 -25.59 44.69
C VAL A 5 11.92 -24.94 45.33
N ILE A 6 11.45 -23.84 44.74
CA ILE A 6 10.20 -23.18 45.13
C ILE A 6 9.27 -23.18 43.93
N THR A 7 8.02 -23.59 44.15
CA THR A 7 6.97 -23.46 43.15
C THR A 7 6.39 -22.06 43.28
N VAL A 8 6.50 -21.26 42.21
CA VAL A 8 5.92 -19.92 42.17
C VAL A 8 4.53 -20.00 41.52
N PRO A 9 3.51 -19.29 42.04
CA PRO A 9 2.21 -19.20 41.40
C PRO A 9 2.31 -18.70 39.96
N ASN A 10 1.59 -19.33 39.03
CA ASN A 10 1.62 -19.04 37.59
C ASN A 10 0.87 -17.75 37.19
N ASN A 11 0.28 -17.04 38.16
CA ASN A 11 -0.49 -15.83 37.96
C ASN A 11 0.28 -14.55 38.35
N LEU A 12 1.56 -14.65 38.69
CA LEU A 12 2.39 -13.49 39.00
C LEU A 12 3.00 -12.91 37.72
N ASN A 13 2.87 -11.60 37.52
CA ASN A 13 3.53 -10.89 36.43
C ASN A 13 5.03 -10.70 36.70
N THR A 14 5.41 -10.59 37.96
CA THR A 14 6.81 -10.45 38.39
C THR A 14 6.96 -11.04 39.78
N PHE A 15 8.09 -11.71 40.04
CA PHE A 15 8.51 -12.06 41.39
C PHE A 15 9.97 -11.69 41.60
N ILE A 16 10.29 -11.27 42.82
CA ILE A 16 11.62 -10.81 43.21
C ILE A 16 12.15 -11.76 44.27
N VAL A 17 13.35 -12.28 44.06
CA VAL A 17 14.04 -13.13 45.03
C VAL A 17 15.01 -12.26 45.83
N ASN A 18 14.70 -12.11 47.12
CA ASN A 18 15.57 -11.48 48.09
C ASN A 18 16.30 -12.57 48.87
N VAL A 19 17.63 -12.57 48.81
CA VAL A 19 18.46 -13.46 49.61
C VAL A 19 19.07 -12.62 50.74
N SER A 20 18.97 -13.10 51.98
CA SER A 20 19.71 -12.56 53.12
C SER A 20 20.39 -13.70 53.86
N LEU A 21 21.59 -13.43 54.38
CA LEU A 21 22.36 -14.38 55.17
C LEU A 21 22.52 -13.78 56.57
N SER A 22 22.15 -14.50 57.63
CA SER A 22 22.25 -14.00 58.99
C SER A 22 22.85 -15.04 59.95
N ASN A 23 23.47 -14.57 61.02
CA ASN A 23 23.94 -15.37 62.14
C ASN A 23 23.75 -14.62 63.46
N ASN A 24 24.17 -15.21 64.59
CA ASN A 24 24.05 -14.59 65.93
C ASN A 24 24.77 -13.23 66.06
N GLY A 25 25.65 -12.87 65.13
CA GLY A 25 26.37 -11.60 65.07
C GLY A 25 25.74 -10.55 64.15
N GLY A 26 24.67 -10.85 63.42
CA GLY A 26 23.94 -9.91 62.57
C GLY A 26 23.55 -10.44 61.19
N GLU A 27 23.01 -9.56 60.35
CA GLU A 27 22.66 -9.83 58.95
C GLU A 27 23.75 -9.33 58.00
N TYR A 28 24.11 -10.16 57.03
CA TYR A 28 24.92 -9.77 55.88
C TYR A 28 24.00 -9.12 54.84
N LEU A 29 24.02 -7.79 54.78
CA LEU A 29 23.37 -7.03 53.73
C LEU A 29 24.31 -6.93 52.52
N SER A 30 23.86 -7.41 51.35
CA SER A 30 24.25 -6.96 49.98
C SER A 30 24.12 -8.04 48.90
N THR A 31 23.28 -9.07 49.04
CA THR A 31 22.90 -9.87 47.87
C THR A 31 21.90 -9.05 47.04
N PRO A 32 22.24 -8.60 45.82
CA PRO A 32 21.29 -7.90 44.97
C PRO A 32 20.11 -8.82 44.71
N SER A 33 18.91 -8.28 44.86
CA SER A 33 17.70 -9.00 44.47
C SER A 33 17.74 -9.24 42.96
N PHE A 34 17.13 -10.34 42.54
CA PHE A 34 16.94 -10.62 41.12
C PHE A 34 15.47 -10.89 40.86
N GLY A 35 14.95 -10.26 39.81
CA GLY A 35 13.58 -10.37 39.38
C GLY A 35 13.43 -11.41 38.28
N PHE A 36 12.24 -12.01 38.24
CA PHE A 36 11.73 -12.76 37.10
C PHE A 36 10.37 -12.19 36.76
N GLY A 37 10.25 -11.61 35.58
CA GLY A 37 9.03 -11.04 35.07
C GLY A 37 8.57 -11.72 33.79
N LYS A 38 7.27 -11.67 33.57
CA LYS A 38 6.73 -11.70 32.22
C LYS A 38 7.28 -10.50 31.44
N VAL A 39 7.36 -10.65 30.14
CA VAL A 39 7.93 -9.64 29.24
C VAL A 39 7.18 -8.30 29.39
N GLY A 40 7.94 -7.21 29.53
CA GLY A 40 7.39 -5.85 29.53
C GLY A 40 6.80 -5.45 28.16
N PRO A 41 6.16 -4.27 28.06
CA PRO A 41 5.63 -3.80 26.79
C PRO A 41 6.75 -3.46 25.81
N VAL A 42 6.53 -3.77 24.53
CA VAL A 42 7.39 -3.26 23.45
C VAL A 42 7.28 -1.73 23.36
N THR A 43 8.29 -1.08 22.79
CA THR A 43 8.32 0.37 22.61
C THR A 43 8.65 0.72 21.17
N ASN A 44 8.48 1.99 20.77
CA ASN A 44 8.78 2.48 19.42
C ASN A 44 8.18 1.58 18.33
N ILE A 45 6.89 1.25 18.47
CA ILE A 45 6.16 0.61 17.37
C ILE A 45 6.16 1.63 16.23
N ASP A 46 6.56 1.20 15.05
CA ASP A 46 6.57 2.03 13.86
C ASP A 46 6.09 1.20 12.67
N SER A 47 5.53 1.87 11.67
CA SER A 47 5.09 1.21 10.47
C SER A 47 5.18 2.07 9.22
N SER A 48 5.64 1.45 8.14
CA SER A 48 5.89 2.08 6.86
C SER A 48 5.31 1.27 5.70
N ILE A 49 5.18 1.93 4.56
CA ILE A 49 4.71 1.34 3.31
C ILE A 49 5.63 1.75 2.16
N ASP A 50 6.22 0.76 1.49
CA ASP A 50 7.25 0.99 0.46
C ASP A 50 6.70 0.93 -0.97
N ASN A 51 5.74 0.05 -1.25
CA ASN A 51 5.27 -0.27 -2.62
C ASN A 51 3.74 -0.39 -2.74
N CYS A 52 3.01 0.32 -1.86
CA CYS A 52 1.54 0.39 -1.89
C CYS A 52 0.81 -0.96 -1.82
N SER A 53 1.49 -1.98 -1.29
CA SER A 53 0.93 -3.32 -1.08
C SER A 53 1.58 -4.02 0.11
N THR A 54 2.81 -3.65 0.47
CA THR A 54 3.59 -4.27 1.53
C THR A 54 3.74 -3.29 2.68
N ILE A 55 3.27 -3.70 3.86
CA ILE A 55 3.42 -2.94 5.10
C ILE A 55 4.51 -3.59 5.94
N ASP A 56 5.46 -2.77 6.36
CA ASP A 56 6.49 -3.13 7.32
C ASP A 56 6.12 -2.60 8.69
N ILE A 57 6.25 -3.44 9.71
CA ILE A 57 6.03 -3.09 11.11
C ILE A 57 7.33 -3.39 11.84
N THR A 58 7.79 -2.44 12.67
CA THR A 58 8.94 -2.64 13.54
C THR A 58 8.62 -2.22 14.96
N TRP A 59 9.32 -2.78 15.93
CA TRP A 59 9.25 -2.36 17.32
C TRP A 59 10.60 -2.55 18.00
N THR A 60 10.76 -1.91 19.16
CA THR A 60 11.91 -2.12 20.04
C THR A 60 11.55 -3.13 21.12
N ALA A 61 12.34 -4.20 21.21
CA ALA A 61 12.23 -5.20 22.27
C ALA A 61 12.35 -4.53 23.66
N PRO A 62 11.54 -4.93 24.64
CA PRO A 62 11.70 -4.45 26.00
C PRO A 62 13.05 -4.90 26.59
N THR A 63 13.60 -4.08 27.48
CA THR A 63 14.76 -4.49 28.29
C THR A 63 14.35 -5.66 29.18
N VAL A 64 15.04 -6.78 29.02
CA VAL A 64 14.98 -7.92 29.95
C VAL A 64 16.18 -7.82 30.88
N ASP A 65 15.96 -7.29 32.10
CA ASP A 65 16.95 -7.30 33.20
C ASP A 65 17.01 -8.68 33.88
N ASP A 66 16.03 -9.51 33.55
CA ASP A 66 15.65 -10.80 34.09
C ASP A 66 16.32 -11.90 33.27
N ARG A 67 16.80 -12.96 33.92
CA ARG A 67 17.45 -14.12 33.27
C ARG A 67 16.52 -14.95 32.35
N VAL A 68 15.35 -14.42 32.02
CA VAL A 68 14.32 -15.05 31.20
C VAL A 68 14.26 -14.31 29.87
N SER A 69 14.82 -14.94 28.83
CA SER A 69 14.80 -14.38 27.49
C SER A 69 13.39 -14.36 26.88
N ILE A 70 13.15 -13.36 26.06
CA ILE A 70 11.97 -13.32 25.19
C ILE A 70 12.11 -14.47 24.19
N LEU A 71 11.05 -15.26 24.01
CA LEU A 71 11.02 -16.39 23.08
C LEU A 71 10.52 -15.93 21.72
N TYR A 72 9.39 -15.23 21.69
CA TYR A 72 8.75 -14.69 20.49
C TYR A 72 7.77 -13.58 20.87
N TYR A 73 7.19 -12.93 19.86
CA TYR A 73 6.14 -11.93 19.98
C TYR A 73 4.85 -12.44 19.34
N ILE A 74 3.71 -12.11 19.93
CA ILE A 74 2.39 -12.25 19.30
C ILE A 74 2.01 -10.86 18.78
N LEU A 75 1.82 -10.77 17.47
CA LEU A 75 1.31 -9.57 16.80
C LEU A 75 -0.13 -9.83 16.38
N ARG A 76 -1.04 -8.98 16.85
CA ARG A 76 -2.44 -8.95 16.41
C ARG A 76 -2.67 -7.67 15.62
N ILE A 77 -3.21 -7.83 14.42
CA ILE A 77 -3.47 -6.73 13.48
C ILE A 77 -4.96 -6.50 13.44
N TYR A 78 -5.39 -5.28 13.72
CA TYR A 78 -6.79 -4.88 13.69
C TYR A 78 -7.03 -3.81 12.64
N ASP A 79 -8.16 -3.91 11.96
CA ASP A 79 -8.74 -2.79 11.22
C ASP A 79 -9.22 -1.76 12.23
N ALA A 80 -8.62 -0.56 12.22
CA ALA A 80 -8.95 0.47 13.19
C ALA A 80 -10.33 1.12 12.96
N ILE A 81 -10.89 1.00 11.75
CA ILE A 81 -12.21 1.54 11.39
C ILE A 81 -13.30 0.59 11.87
N THR A 82 -13.23 -0.69 11.51
CA THR A 82 -14.26 -1.67 11.88
C THR A 82 -14.03 -2.31 13.26
N GLY A 83 -12.80 -2.22 13.79
CA GLY A 83 -12.37 -2.93 15.00
C GLY A 83 -12.15 -4.43 14.80
N SER A 84 -12.23 -4.92 13.56
CA SER A 84 -12.15 -6.35 13.24
C SER A 84 -10.71 -6.86 13.32
N LEU A 85 -10.52 -8.08 13.82
CA LEU A 85 -9.23 -8.75 13.77
C LEU A 85 -8.92 -9.15 12.33
N VAL A 86 -7.81 -8.65 11.79
CA VAL A 86 -7.33 -8.92 10.43
C VAL A 86 -6.43 -10.14 10.44
N ASP A 87 -5.45 -10.17 11.34
CA ASP A 87 -4.50 -11.28 11.43
C ASP A 87 -3.94 -11.43 12.85
N THR A 88 -3.41 -12.62 13.16
CA THR A 88 -2.62 -12.89 14.36
C THR A 88 -1.45 -13.81 14.01
N VAL A 89 -0.25 -13.33 14.29
CA VAL A 89 1.00 -14.01 13.95
C VAL A 89 1.94 -14.08 15.14
N SER A 90 2.75 -15.14 15.19
CA SER A 90 3.88 -15.25 16.13
C SER A 90 5.19 -15.02 15.39
N VAL A 91 6.05 -14.16 15.93
CA VAL A 91 7.27 -13.68 15.27
C VAL A 91 8.43 -13.72 16.26
N ASP A 92 9.57 -14.29 15.84
CA ASP A 92 10.75 -14.40 16.72
C ASP A 92 11.60 -13.11 16.73
N ASP A 93 11.50 -12.31 15.66
CA ASP A 93 12.18 -11.03 15.48
C ASP A 93 11.32 -9.83 15.93
N THR A 94 11.91 -8.62 15.91
CA THR A 94 11.24 -7.35 16.25
C THR A 94 10.69 -6.60 15.03
N SER A 95 10.37 -7.34 13.97
CA SER A 95 9.83 -6.79 12.73
C SER A 95 8.93 -7.82 12.05
N TYR A 96 7.88 -7.36 11.38
CA TYR A 96 6.99 -8.19 10.60
C TYR A 96 6.57 -7.46 9.33
N GLN A 97 6.50 -8.21 8.23
CA GLN A 97 6.05 -7.71 6.95
C GLN A 97 4.84 -8.52 6.49
N PHE A 98 3.80 -7.85 6.04
CA PHE A 98 2.66 -8.50 5.40
C PHE A 98 2.18 -7.71 4.19
N VAL A 99 1.45 -8.41 3.32
CA VAL A 99 0.90 -7.84 2.11
C VAL A 99 -0.58 -7.59 2.31
N ASP A 100 -0.99 -6.34 2.11
CA ASP A 100 -2.38 -6.00 1.84
C ASP A 100 -2.48 -5.46 0.41
N ASN A 101 -2.97 -6.31 -0.49
CA ASN A 101 -3.12 -5.97 -1.91
C ASN A 101 -4.23 -4.96 -2.18
N ASN A 102 -5.07 -4.66 -1.18
CA ASN A 102 -6.17 -3.73 -1.37
C ASN A 102 -6.02 -2.45 -0.55
N LEU A 103 -5.26 -2.41 0.57
CA LEU A 103 -5.20 -1.31 1.57
C LEU A 103 -6.50 -0.50 1.69
N PHE A 104 -7.65 -1.18 1.59
CA PHE A 104 -8.95 -0.56 1.86
C PHE A 104 -8.98 -0.06 3.30
N ILE A 105 -8.25 -0.76 4.16
CA ILE A 105 -8.03 -0.38 5.54
C ILE A 105 -6.89 0.64 5.54
N HIS A 106 -7.27 1.92 5.45
CA HIS A 106 -6.30 3.00 5.54
C HIS A 106 -5.69 3.15 6.94
N ARG A 107 -6.23 2.45 7.95
CA ARG A 107 -5.83 2.60 9.35
C ARG A 107 -5.76 1.26 10.07
N TYR A 108 -4.58 0.90 10.56
CA TYR A 108 -4.35 -0.33 11.31
C TYR A 108 -3.96 -0.03 12.75
N THR A 109 -4.46 -0.87 13.67
CA THR A 109 -3.96 -0.93 15.05
C THR A 109 -3.17 -2.21 15.23
N TYR A 110 -1.91 -2.08 15.64
CA TYR A 110 -1.03 -3.21 15.93
C TYR A 110 -0.94 -3.41 17.43
N VAL A 111 -1.30 -4.60 17.90
CA VAL A 111 -1.15 -5.00 19.31
C VAL A 111 -0.05 -6.04 19.40
N ILE A 112 1.00 -5.75 20.15
CA ILE A 112 2.21 -6.57 20.22
C ILE A 112 2.44 -7.02 21.66
N ILE A 113 2.66 -8.31 21.84
CA ILE A 113 2.83 -8.96 23.14
C ILE A 113 4.11 -9.79 23.10
N GLY A 114 5.08 -9.50 23.98
CA GLY A 114 6.24 -10.38 24.17
C GLY A 114 5.88 -11.62 24.98
N VAL A 115 6.43 -12.77 24.61
CA VAL A 115 6.18 -14.05 25.29
C VAL A 115 7.50 -14.63 25.79
N ASN A 116 7.51 -15.13 27.01
CA ASN A 116 8.63 -15.89 27.57
C ASN A 116 8.14 -17.18 28.26
N GLU A 117 9.03 -17.89 28.96
CA GLU A 117 8.67 -19.15 29.65
C GLU A 117 7.60 -18.98 30.74
N LEU A 118 7.37 -17.74 31.21
CA LEU A 118 6.32 -17.40 32.17
C LEU A 118 4.99 -17.05 31.48
N GLY A 119 4.94 -17.04 30.15
CA GLY A 119 3.75 -16.83 29.32
C GLY A 119 3.69 -15.44 28.66
N GLU A 120 2.48 -15.04 28.27
CA GLU A 120 2.21 -13.75 27.63
C GLU A 120 2.48 -12.58 28.57
N GLY A 121 3.28 -11.63 28.09
CA GLY A 121 3.63 -10.39 28.77
C GLY A 121 2.61 -9.27 28.66
N ILE A 122 3.07 -8.06 28.91
CA ILE A 122 2.24 -6.84 28.83
C ILE A 122 2.17 -6.40 27.37
N SER A 123 0.96 -6.29 26.83
CA SER A 123 0.74 -5.80 25.48
C SER A 123 1.00 -4.29 25.38
N ASN A 124 1.53 -3.84 24.23
CA ASN A 124 1.44 -2.45 23.81
C ASN A 124 0.76 -2.37 22.44
N ASN A 125 0.19 -1.22 22.12
CA ASN A 125 -0.40 -0.98 20.81
C ASN A 125 -0.13 0.41 20.28
N ASP A 126 -0.19 0.53 18.96
CA ASP A 126 -0.19 1.82 18.27
C ASP A 126 -1.03 1.73 16.99
N THR A 127 -1.50 2.87 16.50
CA THR A 127 -2.40 2.96 15.34
C THR A 127 -1.82 3.86 14.26
N PHE A 128 -1.68 3.32 13.05
CA PHE A 128 -1.08 4.00 11.91
C PHE A 128 -2.10 4.23 10.80
N SER A 129 -2.02 5.39 10.16
CA SER A 129 -2.77 5.70 8.94
C SER A 129 -1.82 5.70 7.74
N TYR A 130 -2.24 5.08 6.65
CA TYR A 130 -1.53 5.04 5.37
C TYR A 130 -2.19 5.92 4.31
N GLN A 131 -3.21 6.68 4.70
CA GLN A 131 -3.85 7.61 3.79
C GLN A 131 -2.91 8.79 3.49
N ARG A 132 -2.85 9.15 2.22
CA ARG A 132 -2.01 10.21 1.67
C ARG A 132 -2.89 11.13 0.83
N VAL A 133 -2.47 12.37 0.72
CA VAL A 133 -3.14 13.35 -0.15
C VAL A 133 -3.16 12.80 -1.58
N PRO A 134 -4.32 12.84 -2.29
CA PRO A 134 -4.40 12.39 -3.67
C PRO A 134 -3.45 13.17 -4.58
N ARG A 135 -2.94 12.52 -5.62
CA ARG A 135 -2.12 13.19 -6.64
C ARG A 135 -2.99 14.12 -7.49
N SER A 136 -2.39 15.22 -7.97
CA SER A 136 -3.04 16.08 -8.95
C SER A 136 -3.08 15.40 -10.33
N VAL A 137 -3.87 15.95 -11.24
CA VAL A 137 -3.96 15.46 -12.63
C VAL A 137 -2.64 15.75 -13.37
N GLU A 138 -2.05 14.74 -14.02
CA GLU A 138 -0.78 14.89 -14.78
C GLU A 138 -0.95 14.79 -16.30
N GLU A 139 -2.17 14.59 -16.79
CA GLU A 139 -2.47 14.31 -18.20
C GLU A 139 -2.47 15.56 -19.09
N ALA A 140 -2.29 15.34 -20.40
CA ALA A 140 -2.24 16.43 -21.36
C ALA A 140 -3.60 17.17 -21.47
N ALA A 141 -3.54 18.49 -21.61
CA ALA A 141 -4.73 19.35 -21.66
C ALA A 141 -5.79 18.93 -22.70
N SER A 142 -5.35 18.40 -23.85
CA SER A 142 -6.24 17.95 -24.94
C SER A 142 -7.01 16.67 -24.61
N ASP A 143 -6.52 15.85 -23.68
CA ASP A 143 -7.18 14.61 -23.26
C ASP A 143 -8.23 14.87 -22.17
N ILE A 144 -8.13 16.04 -21.52
CA ILE A 144 -9.00 16.44 -20.41
C ILE A 144 -10.19 17.26 -20.90
N LEU A 145 -10.01 18.16 -21.86
CA LEU A 145 -11.02 19.17 -22.21
C LEU A 145 -11.19 19.35 -23.72
N GLU A 146 -12.44 19.20 -24.17
CA GLU A 146 -12.87 19.48 -25.54
C GLU A 146 -13.94 20.60 -25.53
N ILE A 147 -13.74 21.60 -26.39
CA ILE A 147 -14.69 22.72 -26.54
C ILE A 147 -15.38 22.62 -27.89
N THR A 148 -16.70 22.46 -27.88
CA THR A 148 -17.55 22.51 -29.07
C THR A 148 -18.33 23.81 -29.12
N PHE A 149 -18.44 24.39 -30.31
CA PHE A 149 -19.18 25.63 -30.53
C PHE A 149 -20.50 25.36 -31.25
N ASN A 150 -21.56 25.98 -30.77
CA ASN A 150 -22.82 26.18 -31.49
C ASN A 150 -22.97 27.67 -31.83
N ARG A 151 -23.95 28.03 -32.67
CA ARG A 151 -24.24 29.41 -33.08
C ARG A 151 -24.42 30.38 -31.91
N THR A 152 -24.90 29.90 -30.77
CA THR A 152 -25.26 30.75 -29.62
C THR A 152 -24.61 30.31 -28.29
N SER A 153 -23.94 29.16 -28.24
CA SER A 153 -23.33 28.64 -27.01
C SER A 153 -21.97 27.99 -27.28
N ALA A 154 -21.12 27.95 -26.28
CA ALA A 154 -19.96 27.07 -26.25
C ALA A 154 -20.23 25.96 -25.22
N THR A 155 -19.84 24.74 -25.52
CA THR A 155 -20.03 23.58 -24.65
C THR A 155 -18.66 23.01 -24.33
N ALA A 156 -18.32 22.96 -23.05
CA ALA A 156 -17.13 22.32 -22.53
C ALA A 156 -17.48 20.88 -22.14
N SER A 157 -16.82 19.92 -22.78
CA SER A 157 -16.86 18.51 -22.43
C SER A 157 -15.54 18.16 -21.77
N TYR A 158 -15.57 17.62 -20.57
CA TYR A 158 -14.36 17.17 -19.88
C TYR A 158 -14.40 15.68 -19.59
N ASN A 159 -13.22 15.08 -19.58
CA ASN A 159 -12.95 13.69 -19.26
C ASN A 159 -11.69 13.63 -18.41
N ILE A 160 -11.87 13.61 -17.09
CA ILE A 160 -10.79 13.70 -16.12
C ILE A 160 -10.41 12.27 -15.70
N PRO A 161 -9.21 11.78 -16.04
CA PRO A 161 -8.76 10.49 -15.58
C PRO A 161 -8.35 10.54 -14.11
N VAL A 162 -8.86 9.60 -13.34
CA VAL A 162 -8.45 9.33 -11.97
C VAL A 162 -7.52 8.13 -12.02
N ILE A 163 -6.24 8.37 -11.75
CA ILE A 163 -5.20 7.35 -11.72
C ILE A 163 -4.87 7.09 -10.24
N VAL A 164 -5.05 5.86 -9.79
CA VAL A 164 -4.71 5.43 -8.43
C VAL A 164 -3.55 4.45 -8.52
N GLU A 165 -2.34 4.92 -8.21
CA GLU A 165 -1.16 4.06 -8.08
C GLU A 165 -1.15 3.33 -6.74
N CYS A 166 -1.64 4.01 -5.71
CA CYS A 166 -1.64 3.56 -4.33
C CYS A 166 -3.02 3.82 -3.74
N THR A 167 -3.66 2.80 -3.17
CA THR A 167 -5.01 2.94 -2.60
C THR A 167 -5.07 3.94 -1.45
N GLY A 168 -3.97 4.18 -0.73
CA GLY A 168 -3.86 5.27 0.25
C GLY A 168 -3.98 6.68 -0.36
N GLU A 169 -3.73 6.85 -1.66
CA GLU A 169 -3.85 8.11 -2.41
C GLU A 169 -5.19 8.21 -3.17
N ALA A 170 -6.08 7.22 -3.04
CA ALA A 170 -7.35 7.23 -3.73
C ALA A 170 -8.15 8.48 -3.32
N PRO A 171 -8.71 9.23 -4.28
CA PRO A 171 -9.60 10.34 -3.97
C PRO A 171 -10.97 9.79 -3.59
N GLY A 172 -11.54 10.33 -2.51
CA GLY A 172 -12.95 10.12 -2.19
C GLY A 172 -13.85 11.14 -2.90
N ASN A 173 -13.31 12.32 -3.23
CA ASN A 173 -14.02 13.38 -3.91
C ASN A 173 -13.19 14.03 -5.02
N ALA A 174 -13.87 14.50 -6.06
CA ALA A 174 -13.31 15.35 -7.09
C ALA A 174 -14.13 16.62 -7.25
N THR A 175 -13.50 17.76 -7.00
CA THR A 175 -14.09 19.07 -7.21
C THR A 175 -13.66 19.61 -8.56
N VAL A 176 -14.63 19.94 -9.40
CA VAL A 176 -14.42 20.54 -10.72
C VAL A 176 -15.06 21.91 -10.75
N THR A 177 -14.24 22.94 -10.92
CA THR A 177 -14.69 24.34 -10.96
C THR A 177 -14.31 24.95 -12.30
N ILE A 178 -15.26 25.64 -12.95
CA ILE A 178 -15.00 26.42 -14.17
C ILE A 178 -15.30 27.88 -13.89
N GLN A 179 -14.29 28.72 -14.09
CA GLN A 179 -14.37 30.15 -13.88
C GLN A 179 -13.99 30.91 -15.15
N CYS A 180 -14.79 31.91 -15.53
CA CYS A 180 -14.51 32.77 -16.69
C CYS A 180 -14.30 34.23 -16.25
N ASN A 181 -13.41 34.95 -16.93
CA ASN A 181 -13.01 36.31 -16.53
C ASN A 181 -14.15 37.34 -16.48
N GLY A 182 -15.23 37.14 -17.24
CA GLY A 182 -16.38 38.06 -17.27
C GLY A 182 -17.57 37.60 -16.41
N THR A 183 -17.84 36.30 -16.37
CA THR A 183 -19.02 35.73 -15.69
C THR A 183 -18.73 35.22 -14.28
N GLY A 184 -17.46 35.05 -13.90
CA GLY A 184 -17.09 34.42 -12.63
C GLY A 184 -17.22 32.90 -12.68
N VAL A 185 -17.53 32.27 -11.54
CA VAL A 185 -17.71 30.82 -11.46
C VAL A 185 -19.00 30.42 -12.17
N VAL A 186 -18.86 29.60 -13.20
CA VAL A 186 -19.97 29.14 -14.05
C VAL A 186 -20.37 27.70 -13.73
N TYR A 187 -19.45 26.94 -13.15
CA TYR A 187 -19.65 25.57 -12.73
C TYR A 187 -18.81 25.30 -11.50
N ASP A 188 -19.41 24.65 -10.51
CA ASP A 188 -18.74 24.14 -9.33
C ASP A 188 -19.50 22.90 -8.88
N ASN A 189 -18.85 21.74 -8.98
CA ASN A 189 -19.49 20.48 -8.63
C ASN A 189 -18.48 19.56 -7.96
N ILE A 190 -18.97 18.85 -6.95
CA ILE A 190 -18.23 17.81 -6.25
C ILE A 190 -18.82 16.48 -6.69
N THR A 191 -17.98 15.64 -7.27
CA THR A 191 -18.34 14.27 -7.62
C THR A 191 -17.74 13.36 -6.57
N GLU A 192 -18.57 12.53 -5.94
CA GLU A 192 -18.10 11.43 -5.11
C GLU A 192 -17.43 10.40 -6.01
N VAL A 193 -16.18 10.11 -5.68
CA VAL A 193 -15.32 9.15 -6.37
C VAL A 193 -15.14 8.04 -5.35
N ASP A 194 -16.16 7.21 -5.12
CA ASP A 194 -16.15 6.13 -4.12
C ASP A 194 -14.83 5.35 -4.18
N ASP A 195 -13.91 5.64 -3.25
CA ASP A 195 -12.48 5.33 -3.21
C ASP A 195 -12.05 4.40 -4.36
N ALA A 196 -11.83 5.01 -5.53
CA ALA A 196 -11.75 4.27 -6.78
C ALA A 196 -10.56 3.29 -6.77
N THR A 197 -10.83 2.04 -6.41
CA THR A 197 -9.83 0.96 -6.44
C THR A 197 -9.38 0.57 -7.84
N GLN A 198 -10.03 1.14 -8.86
CA GLN A 198 -9.64 1.01 -10.24
C GLN A 198 -9.62 2.39 -10.90
N PRO A 199 -8.73 2.62 -11.89
CA PRO A 199 -8.73 3.84 -12.66
C PRO A 199 -10.12 4.10 -13.26
N MET A 200 -10.64 5.30 -13.06
CA MET A 200 -11.92 5.71 -13.60
C MET A 200 -11.84 7.10 -14.19
N ASN A 201 -12.80 7.45 -15.06
CA ASN A 201 -12.85 8.78 -15.66
C ASN A 201 -14.11 9.51 -15.22
N ILE A 202 -13.93 10.75 -14.76
CA ILE A 202 -15.01 11.67 -14.43
C ILE A 202 -15.35 12.46 -15.68
N LYS A 203 -16.57 12.30 -16.18
CA LYS A 203 -17.04 12.98 -17.38
C LYS A 203 -18.10 13.99 -17.03
N GLY A 204 -18.06 15.12 -17.73
CA GLY A 204 -19.13 16.11 -17.61
C GLY A 204 -19.24 16.97 -18.86
N LEU A 205 -20.41 17.56 -19.01
CA LEU A 205 -20.76 18.43 -20.12
C LEU A 205 -21.44 19.67 -19.57
N ILE A 206 -20.92 20.84 -19.93
CA ILE A 206 -21.42 22.11 -19.40
C ILE A 206 -21.41 23.20 -20.47
N SER A 207 -22.47 24.01 -20.46
CA SER A 207 -22.56 25.20 -21.31
C SER A 207 -21.77 26.35 -20.68
N VAL A 208 -20.86 26.94 -21.43
CA VAL A 208 -20.02 28.07 -21.00
C VAL A 208 -20.28 29.31 -21.88
N PRO A 209 -20.08 30.53 -21.34
CA PRO A 209 -20.24 31.76 -22.11
C PRO A 209 -19.26 31.80 -23.30
N GLN A 210 -19.70 32.35 -24.44
CA GLN A 210 -18.79 32.59 -25.58
C GLN A 210 -17.95 33.84 -25.36
N TYR A 211 -16.83 33.93 -26.10
CA TYR A 211 -15.93 35.09 -26.15
C TYR A 211 -15.28 35.47 -24.82
N GLN A 212 -15.10 34.49 -23.93
CA GLN A 212 -14.39 34.64 -22.67
C GLN A 212 -13.20 33.68 -22.58
N GLN A 213 -12.21 34.10 -21.82
CA GLN A 213 -11.18 33.21 -21.31
C GLN A 213 -11.68 32.59 -20.01
N CYS A 214 -11.60 31.27 -19.93
CA CYS A 214 -12.05 30.48 -18.79
C CYS A 214 -10.93 29.56 -18.31
N ASN A 215 -10.99 29.18 -17.05
CA ASN A 215 -10.10 28.20 -16.44
C ASN A 215 -10.96 27.07 -15.87
N ILE A 216 -10.59 25.83 -16.15
CA ILE A 216 -11.06 24.66 -15.41
C ILE A 216 -10.02 24.37 -14.31
N SER A 217 -10.50 24.20 -13.09
CA SER A 217 -9.72 23.79 -11.92
C SER A 217 -10.22 22.43 -11.44
N ILE A 218 -9.31 21.49 -11.23
CA ILE A 218 -9.63 20.14 -10.75
C ILE A 218 -8.85 19.90 -9.47
N VAL A 219 -9.55 19.52 -8.41
CA VAL A 219 -8.96 19.21 -7.11
C VAL A 219 -9.49 17.86 -6.65
N PHE A 220 -8.59 16.94 -6.34
CA PHE A 220 -8.93 15.67 -5.74
C PHE A 220 -8.75 15.74 -4.23
N SER A 221 -9.63 15.11 -3.46
CA SER A 221 -9.54 15.11 -2.00
C SER A 221 -9.97 13.79 -1.36
N ASN A 222 -9.40 13.50 -0.19
CA ASN A 222 -9.77 12.41 0.70
C ASN A 222 -9.60 12.87 2.17
N GLU A 223 -9.65 11.96 3.16
CA GLU A 223 -9.53 12.38 4.57
C GLU A 223 -8.13 12.87 4.96
N ALA A 224 -7.10 12.56 4.17
CA ALA A 224 -5.74 13.07 4.39
C ALA A 224 -5.55 14.51 3.87
N GLY A 225 -6.38 14.96 2.93
CA GLY A 225 -6.38 16.33 2.42
C GLY A 225 -6.72 16.45 0.94
N SER A 226 -6.34 17.57 0.35
CA SER A 226 -6.61 17.90 -1.05
C SER A 226 -5.33 18.04 -1.87
N SER A 227 -5.37 17.57 -3.11
CA SER A 227 -4.30 17.76 -4.09
C SER A 227 -4.08 19.24 -4.42
N GLU A 228 -2.92 19.57 -4.95
CA GLU A 228 -2.74 20.84 -5.65
C GLU A 228 -3.73 20.93 -6.83
N PRO A 229 -4.31 22.12 -7.09
CA PRO A 229 -5.27 22.28 -8.17
C PRO A 229 -4.59 22.15 -9.53
N PHE A 230 -5.10 21.26 -10.36
CA PHE A 230 -4.78 21.27 -11.77
C PHE A 230 -5.59 22.37 -12.45
N ILE A 231 -4.92 23.33 -13.10
CA ILE A 231 -5.57 24.47 -13.74
C ILE A 231 -5.26 24.48 -15.23
N LEU A 232 -6.31 24.44 -16.05
CA LEU A 232 -6.21 24.57 -17.50
C LEU A 232 -7.03 25.77 -18.00
N ALA A 233 -6.35 26.70 -18.66
CA ALA A 233 -6.99 27.82 -19.33
C ALA A 233 -7.46 27.43 -20.74
N PHE A 234 -8.65 27.88 -21.12
CA PHE A 234 -9.23 27.69 -22.45
C PHE A 234 -10.00 28.93 -22.91
N ASN A 235 -10.05 29.13 -24.22
CA ASN A 235 -10.76 30.24 -24.84
C ASN A 235 -12.06 29.75 -25.47
N THR A 236 -13.13 30.50 -25.24
CA THR A 236 -14.45 30.27 -25.85
C THR A 236 -14.69 31.18 -27.05
N THR A 237 -13.62 31.67 -27.68
CA THR A 237 -13.67 32.40 -28.95
C THR A 237 -13.64 31.40 -30.10
N PRO A 238 -14.65 31.41 -31.00
CA PRO A 238 -14.61 30.55 -32.19
C PRO A 238 -13.36 30.89 -33.02
N THR A 239 -12.53 29.90 -33.31
CA THR A 239 -11.41 30.07 -34.24
C THR A 239 -12.01 30.21 -35.65
N MET A 240 -12.17 31.44 -36.14
CA MET A 240 -12.53 31.63 -37.54
C MET A 240 -11.34 31.20 -38.39
N ASN A 241 -11.43 30.05 -39.05
CA ASN A 241 -10.50 29.70 -40.12
C ASN A 241 -10.76 30.65 -41.30
N PRO A 242 -9.84 31.57 -41.67
CA PRO A 242 -10.15 32.61 -42.62
C PRO A 242 -9.81 32.13 -44.03
N THR A 243 -10.64 31.28 -44.64
CA THR A 243 -10.54 31.07 -46.08
C THR A 243 -11.90 30.83 -46.71
N LEU A 244 -12.54 31.92 -47.11
CA LEU A 244 -13.35 32.01 -48.34
C LEU A 244 -13.41 33.50 -48.71
N SER A 245 -12.46 33.97 -49.52
CA SER A 245 -12.53 35.30 -50.14
C SER A 245 -13.64 35.30 -51.21
N PRO A 246 -14.46 36.36 -51.30
CA PRO A 246 -15.50 36.46 -52.32
C PRO A 246 -14.88 36.74 -53.70
N THR A 247 -15.21 35.90 -54.68
CA THR A 247 -14.91 36.12 -56.09
C THR A 247 -15.70 37.32 -56.60
N SER A 248 -14.99 38.36 -57.06
CA SER A 248 -15.53 39.40 -57.95
C SER A 248 -14.75 39.39 -59.26
N THR A 249 -15.47 39.72 -60.31
CA THR A 249 -15.28 39.36 -61.71
C THR A 249 -14.41 40.35 -62.49
N VAL A 250 -13.56 39.78 -63.38
CA VAL A 250 -13.00 40.30 -64.64
C VAL A 250 -11.94 41.41 -64.63
N GLY A 251 -10.80 41.06 -65.23
CA GLY A 251 -9.76 41.94 -65.75
C GLY A 251 -8.68 41.12 -66.46
N THR A 252 -8.89 40.82 -67.74
CA THR A 252 -7.94 40.16 -68.66
C THR A 252 -6.68 41.01 -68.90
N THR A 253 -5.49 40.42 -68.75
CA THR A 253 -4.37 40.59 -69.70
C THR A 253 -3.39 39.40 -69.64
N THR A 254 -3.08 38.94 -70.84
CA THR A 254 -2.13 37.94 -71.33
C THR A 254 -0.72 37.93 -70.71
N SER A 255 -0.19 36.75 -70.38
CA SER A 255 1.07 36.18 -70.94
C SER A 255 1.33 34.76 -70.40
N SER A 256 1.87 33.92 -71.27
CA SER A 256 2.37 32.53 -71.08
C SER A 256 3.82 32.53 -71.61
N PRO A 257 4.74 31.58 -71.28
CA PRO A 257 4.55 30.26 -70.70
C PRO A 257 5.51 29.83 -69.56
N ASN A 258 5.05 28.82 -68.82
CA ASN A 258 5.76 27.68 -68.22
C ASN A 258 7.21 27.84 -67.72
N SER A 259 7.38 27.60 -66.42
CA SER A 259 8.52 26.84 -65.90
C SER A 259 8.02 25.72 -64.98
N ILE A 260 8.27 24.49 -65.45
CA ILE A 260 8.08 23.25 -64.71
C ILE A 260 9.14 23.23 -63.61
N ILE A 261 8.73 23.27 -62.34
CA ILE A 261 9.57 22.87 -61.21
C ILE A 261 8.85 21.71 -60.52
N THR A 262 9.21 20.51 -60.95
CA THR A 262 8.95 19.25 -60.27
C THR A 262 9.58 19.27 -58.88
N ARG A 263 8.73 19.27 -57.84
CA ARG A 263 9.10 19.04 -56.45
C ARG A 263 9.26 17.52 -56.27
N PRO A 264 10.42 17.00 -55.82
CA PRO A 264 10.53 15.57 -55.50
C PRO A 264 9.82 15.28 -54.17
N GLU A 265 8.92 14.30 -54.17
CA GLU A 265 8.51 13.61 -52.95
C GLU A 265 9.72 12.86 -52.37
N ILE A 266 10.07 13.18 -51.13
CA ILE A 266 10.98 12.37 -50.33
C ILE A 266 10.13 11.32 -49.63
N ILE A 267 10.02 10.14 -50.24
CA ILE A 267 9.58 8.92 -49.55
C ILE A 267 10.78 8.44 -48.74
N GLY A 268 10.84 8.83 -47.46
CA GLY A 268 11.82 8.31 -46.52
C GLY A 268 11.44 6.89 -46.10
N ILE A 269 12.12 5.88 -46.66
CA ILE A 269 12.09 4.51 -46.16
C ILE A 269 12.92 4.46 -44.88
N SER A 270 12.26 4.53 -43.72
CA SER A 270 12.84 4.18 -42.42
C SER A 270 12.73 2.66 -42.22
N VAL A 271 13.56 1.90 -42.92
CA VAL A 271 13.81 0.47 -42.61
C VAL A 271 15.19 0.41 -41.98
N GLY A 272 15.24 0.57 -40.65
CA GLY A 272 16.49 0.53 -39.91
C GLY A 272 16.34 0.37 -38.40
N GLY A 273 15.25 0.86 -37.81
CA GLY A 273 15.03 0.76 -36.35
C GLY A 273 14.54 -0.60 -35.87
N GLY A 274 13.67 -1.27 -36.66
CA GLY A 274 13.04 -2.52 -36.25
C GLY A 274 14.01 -3.71 -36.19
N VAL A 275 14.96 -3.79 -37.11
CA VAL A 275 15.92 -4.91 -37.18
C VAL A 275 16.91 -4.86 -36.01
N LEU A 276 17.34 -3.66 -35.60
CA LEU A 276 18.21 -3.48 -34.43
C LEU A 276 17.50 -3.85 -33.13
N LEU A 277 16.22 -3.48 -32.97
CA LEU A 277 15.40 -3.86 -31.81
C LEU A 277 15.13 -5.39 -31.74
N ILE A 278 14.92 -6.04 -32.88
CA ILE A 278 14.72 -7.49 -32.92
C ILE A 278 16.02 -8.23 -32.55
N ILE A 279 17.17 -7.73 -33.00
CA ILE A 279 18.48 -8.32 -32.66
C ILE A 279 18.80 -8.13 -31.18
N THR A 280 18.50 -6.98 -30.57
CA THR A 280 18.73 -6.77 -29.13
C THR A 280 17.86 -7.65 -28.27
N ILE A 281 16.58 -7.83 -28.63
CA ILE A 281 15.67 -8.74 -27.92
C ILE A 281 16.17 -10.20 -27.99
N GLN A 282 16.65 -10.64 -29.16
CA GLN A 282 17.19 -12.00 -29.31
C GLN A 282 18.45 -12.22 -28.43
N ILE A 283 19.33 -11.23 -28.32
CA ILE A 283 20.52 -11.32 -27.46
C ILE A 283 20.11 -11.42 -25.98
N ILE A 284 19.12 -10.64 -25.53
CA ILE A 284 18.64 -10.67 -24.14
C ILE A 284 18.06 -12.05 -23.79
N VAL A 285 17.25 -12.63 -24.68
CA VAL A 285 16.67 -13.97 -24.48
C VAL A 285 17.76 -15.03 -24.36
N ILE A 286 18.79 -14.99 -25.21
CA ILE A 286 19.91 -15.94 -25.14
C ILE A 286 20.66 -15.81 -23.80
N VAL A 287 20.90 -14.58 -23.33
CA VAL A 287 21.58 -14.34 -22.04
C VAL A 287 20.77 -14.89 -20.87
N VAL A 288 19.45 -14.65 -20.84
CA VAL A 288 18.56 -15.16 -19.79
C VAL A 288 18.58 -16.69 -19.77
N VAL A 289 18.49 -17.35 -20.93
CA VAL A 289 18.54 -18.82 -21.04
C VAL A 289 19.88 -19.38 -20.55
N VAL A 290 21.00 -18.71 -20.84
CA VAL A 290 22.32 -19.13 -20.36
C VAL A 290 22.44 -18.98 -18.84
N ILE A 291 21.92 -17.90 -18.27
CA ILE A 291 21.91 -17.69 -16.81
C ILE A 291 21.03 -18.75 -16.13
N TYR A 292 19.86 -19.04 -16.69
CA TYR A 292 18.94 -20.05 -16.15
C TYR A 292 19.56 -21.46 -16.18
N LYS A 293 20.19 -21.85 -17.30
CA LYS A 293 20.91 -23.13 -17.41
C LYS A 293 22.15 -23.21 -16.51
N LYS A 294 22.80 -22.09 -16.19
CA LYS A 294 23.93 -22.03 -15.26
C LYS A 294 23.47 -22.16 -13.80
N GLY A 295 22.26 -21.71 -13.48
CA GLY A 295 21.62 -21.87 -12.16
C GLY A 295 21.27 -23.33 -11.84
N GLU A 296 20.77 -24.10 -12.81
CA GLU A 296 20.42 -25.51 -12.56
C GLU A 296 21.65 -26.43 -12.37
N ARG A 297 22.79 -26.11 -12.98
CA ARG A 297 24.01 -26.92 -12.79
C ARG A 297 24.64 -26.80 -11.39
N LYS A 298 24.14 -25.91 -10.52
CA LYS A 298 24.63 -25.75 -9.14
C LYS A 298 23.85 -26.53 -8.08
N LYS A 299 22.78 -27.25 -8.45
CA LYS A 299 22.10 -28.16 -7.51
C LYS A 299 22.56 -29.60 -7.77
N SER A 300 23.71 -29.97 -7.21
CA SER A 300 24.06 -31.38 -7.00
C SER A 300 23.52 -31.83 -5.64
N PRO A 301 22.80 -32.96 -5.54
CA PRO A 301 22.27 -33.43 -4.27
C PRO A 301 23.38 -34.13 -3.49
N LEU A 302 23.78 -33.55 -2.35
CA LEU A 302 24.64 -34.22 -1.39
C LEU A 302 23.77 -35.19 -0.60
N LEU A 303 23.78 -36.44 -1.07
CA LEU A 303 23.08 -37.58 -0.49
C LEU A 303 23.69 -37.89 0.89
N GLU A 304 23.03 -37.43 1.96
CA GLU A 304 23.39 -37.80 3.32
C GLU A 304 22.99 -39.26 3.59
N ARG A 305 24.03 -40.04 3.87
CA ARG A 305 23.99 -41.46 4.16
C ARG A 305 23.40 -41.68 5.55
N ILE A 306 22.08 -41.84 5.66
CA ILE A 306 21.46 -42.40 6.86
C ILE A 306 21.48 -43.92 6.75
N VAL A 307 22.36 -44.52 7.55
CA VAL A 307 22.43 -45.95 7.81
C VAL A 307 21.18 -46.36 8.59
N PHE A 308 20.33 -47.20 7.99
CA PHE A 308 19.32 -47.96 8.73
C PHE A 308 20.05 -49.10 9.45
N ASP A 309 20.15 -49.01 10.78
CA ASP A 309 20.36 -50.19 11.60
C ASP A 309 19.00 -50.63 12.15
N GLY A 310 18.62 -51.85 11.79
CA GLY A 310 17.33 -52.42 12.12
C GLY A 310 17.39 -53.12 13.46
N SER A 311 16.61 -52.64 14.43
CA SER A 311 16.17 -53.51 15.52
C SER A 311 14.91 -53.01 16.21
N SER A 312 13.87 -53.83 16.03
CA SER A 312 12.82 -54.17 16.98
C SER A 312 11.79 -53.12 17.39
N ALA A 313 10.60 -53.33 16.81
CA ALA A 313 9.31 -52.87 17.30
C ALA A 313 9.08 -53.21 18.79
N ARG A 314 8.47 -52.26 19.51
CA ARG A 314 7.46 -52.51 20.56
C ARG A 314 6.51 -51.33 20.62
N THR A 315 5.36 -51.50 20.00
CA THR A 315 4.17 -50.65 20.15
C THR A 315 3.48 -51.07 21.46
N SER A 316 3.36 -50.15 22.42
CA SER A 316 2.40 -50.29 23.52
C SER A 316 1.29 -49.28 23.33
N VAL A 317 0.14 -49.80 22.91
CA VAL A 317 -1.16 -49.13 22.91
C VAL A 317 -1.65 -49.08 24.37
N SER A 318 -1.99 -47.88 24.87
CA SER A 318 -2.83 -47.74 26.06
C SER A 318 -4.06 -46.93 25.69
N SER A 319 -5.17 -47.65 25.48
CA SER A 319 -6.53 -47.15 25.36
C SER A 319 -7.04 -46.66 26.72
N TYR A 320 -7.44 -45.40 26.83
CA TYR A 320 -8.29 -44.93 27.92
C TYR A 320 -9.76 -45.09 27.50
N ASN A 321 -10.51 -45.90 28.26
CA ASN A 321 -11.96 -45.99 28.19
C ASN A 321 -12.56 -44.98 29.17
N GLU A 322 -13.35 -44.03 28.66
CA GLU A 322 -14.28 -43.23 29.46
C GLU A 322 -15.57 -44.05 29.72
N CYS A 323 -15.90 -44.25 30.99
CA CYS A 323 -17.20 -44.76 31.43
C CYS A 323 -17.96 -43.60 32.07
N GLY A 324 -18.91 -43.02 31.35
CA GLY A 324 -19.87 -42.07 31.88
C GLY A 324 -20.84 -42.76 32.83
N THR A 325 -21.11 -42.15 33.98
CA THR A 325 -22.20 -42.54 34.88
C THR A 325 -23.12 -41.33 35.03
N TYR A 326 -24.36 -41.49 34.59
CA TYR A 326 -25.46 -40.57 34.82
C TYR A 326 -25.91 -40.65 36.28
N SER A 327 -26.10 -39.50 36.92
CA SER A 327 -26.90 -39.36 38.14
C SER A 327 -27.95 -38.27 37.93
N GLN A 328 -29.21 -38.71 37.93
CA GLN A 328 -30.39 -37.86 38.04
C GLN A 328 -30.43 -37.20 39.42
N ALA A 329 -30.74 -35.91 39.46
CA ALA A 329 -31.17 -35.21 40.67
C ALA A 329 -32.69 -35.05 40.62
N GLN A 330 -33.34 -35.54 41.66
CA GLN A 330 -34.76 -35.45 41.92
C GLN A 330 -34.96 -34.42 43.05
N GLU A 331 -35.84 -33.46 42.79
CA GLU A 331 -36.31 -32.43 43.73
C GLU A 331 -37.17 -33.05 44.84
N PRO A 332 -37.22 -32.43 46.03
CA PRO A 332 -38.55 -32.20 46.62
C PRO A 332 -38.74 -30.85 47.34
N GLU A 333 -40.03 -30.53 47.50
CA GLU A 333 -40.72 -29.48 48.26
C GLU A 333 -39.98 -28.73 49.38
#